data_AF-A0A535W687-F1
#
_entry.id   AF-A0A535W687-F1
#
_cell.length_a   1.000
_cell.length_b   1.000
_cell.length_c   1.000
_cell.angle_alpha   90.00
_cell.angle_beta   90.00
_cell.angle_gamma   90.00
#
_symmetry.space_group_name_H-M   'P 1'
#
loop_
_entity.id
_entity.type
_entity.pdbx_description
1 polymer ?
#
loop_
_entity_poly.entity_id
_entity_poly.type
_entity_poly.pdbx_seq_one_letter_code
_entity_poly.pdbx_strand_id
1 'polypeptide(L)' 'MPHDVISTCPVCSGELAVTRLHCRSCGTTLEGEFSVGRFGRL' A
#
# COMPACT_ATOMS: atom_id res chain seq x y z
N MET A 1 -1.87 2.40 16.18
CA MET A 1 -1.15 3.55 15.59
C MET A 1 -1.14 3.34 14.08
N PRO A 2 -1.79 4.19 13.27
CA PRO A 2 -1.63 4.12 11.82
C PRO A 2 -0.18 4.50 11.49
N HIS A 3 0.54 3.59 10.84
CA HIS A 3 1.85 3.90 10.27
C HIS A 3 1.57 4.59 8.94
N ASP A 4 2.08 5.81 8.77
CA ASP A 4 1.95 6.53 7.51
C ASP A 4 2.56 5.69 6.38
N VAL A 5 1.75 5.42 5.37
CA VAL A 5 2.19 4.71 4.17
C VAL A 5 3.09 5.65 3.38
N ILE A 6 4.32 5.22 3.11
CA ILE A 6 5.25 5.98 2.26
C ILE A 6 4.71 5.92 0.83
N SER A 7 4.18 7.04 0.34
CA SER A 7 3.63 7.19 -1.01
C SER A 7 4.64 7.71 -2.04
N THR A 8 5.87 8.01 -1.61
CA THR A 8 6.87 8.71 -2.42
C THR A 8 8.23 8.03 -2.30
N CYS A 9 8.88 7.80 -3.44
CA CYS A 9 10.17 7.15 -3.52
C CYS A 9 11.25 8.09 -2.97
N PRO A 10 11.97 7.73 -1.90
CA PRO A 10 12.98 8.60 -1.30
C PRO A 10 14.24 8.77 -2.18
N VAL A 11 14.37 8.00 -3.27
CA VAL A 11 15.53 8.04 -4.17
C VAL A 11 15.31 9.02 -5.33
N CYS A 12 14.13 9.01 -5.94
CA CYS A 12 13.83 9.79 -7.14
C CYS A 12 12.64 10.76 -6.99
N SER A 13 12.00 10.79 -5.81
CA SER A 13 10.80 11.56 -5.52
C SER A 13 9.57 11.21 -6.37
N GLY A 14 9.58 10.05 -7.06
CA GLY A 14 8.45 9.52 -7.81
C GLY A 14 7.35 8.94 -6.92
N GLU A 15 6.17 8.70 -7.48
CA GLU A 15 5.06 8.05 -6.78
C GLU A 15 5.34 6.55 -6.57
N LEU A 16 5.11 6.04 -5.37
CA LEU A 16 5.17 4.61 -5.08
C LEU A 16 3.79 3.98 -5.24
N ALA A 17 3.73 2.83 -5.92
CA ALA A 17 2.54 1.99 -5.97
C ALA A 17 2.66 0.84 -4.96
N VAL A 18 1.55 0.46 -4.33
CA VAL A 18 1.49 -0.76 -3.53
C VAL A 18 1.30 -1.93 -4.49
N THR A 19 2.17 -2.94 -4.41
CA THR A 19 2.12 -4.11 -5.31
C THR A 19 1.56 -5.36 -4.64
N ARG A 20 1.45 -5.35 -3.30
CA ARG A 20 1.03 -6.49 -2.50
C ARG A 20 0.32 -6.04 -1.23
N LEU A 21 -0.88 -6.57 -1.00
CA LEU A 21 -1.65 -6.40 0.23
C LEU A 21 -1.78 -7.75 0.93
N HIS A 22 -1.53 -7.78 2.24
CA HIS A 22 -1.64 -8.99 3.04
C HIS A 22 -2.64 -8.81 4.19
N CYS A 23 -3.68 -9.64 4.22
CA CYS A 23 -4.64 -9.68 5.30
C CYS A 23 -4.13 -10.55 6.45
N ARG A 24 -3.79 -9.92 7.58
CA ARG A 24 -3.33 -10.65 8.78
C ARG A 24 -4.41 -11.50 9.46
N SER A 25 -5.69 -11.30 9.14
CA SER A 25 -6.82 -12.02 9.75
C SER A 25 -7.09 -13.37 9.08
N CYS A 26 -7.09 -13.40 7.75
CA CYS A 26 -7.42 -14.60 6.97
C CYS A 26 -6.27 -15.11 6.08
N GLY A 27 -5.11 -14.44 6.07
CA GLY A 27 -3.93 -14.84 5.30
C GLY A 27 -4.01 -14.52 3.80
N THR A 28 -5.10 -13.92 3.33
CA THR A 28 -5.26 -13.56 1.92
C THR A 28 -4.20 -12.57 1.48
N THR A 29 -3.58 -12.85 0.32
CA THR A 29 -2.63 -11.95 -0.32
C THR A 29 -3.19 -11.52 -1.66
N LEU A 30 -3.24 -10.21 -1.90
CA LEU A 30 -3.67 -9.61 -3.15
C LEU A 30 -2.45 -8.98 -3.82
N GLU A 31 -2.22 -9.31 -5.09
CA GLU A 31 -1.13 -8.78 -5.90
C GLU A 31 -1.71 -8.03 -7.10
N GLY A 32 -1.13 -6.87 -7.41
CA GLY A 32 -1.65 -5.95 -8.41
C GLY A 32 -1.11 -4.54 -8.19
N GLU A 33 -1.40 -3.61 -9.09
CA GLU A 33 -0.98 -2.22 -8.94
C GLU A 33 -2.06 -1.44 -8.20
N PHE A 34 -1.82 -1.11 -6.93
CA PHE A 34 -2.74 -0.37 -6.09
C PHE A 34 -2.17 1.02 -5.82
N SER A 35 -2.98 2.06 -6.04
CA SER A 35 -2.62 3.41 -5.64
C SER A 35 -2.56 3.51 -4.11
N VAL A 36 -1.58 4.24 -3.60
CA VAL A 36 -1.40 4.62 -2.17
C VAL A 36 -2.51 5.57 -1.65
N GLY A 37 -3.67 5.56 -2.31
CA GLY A 37 -4.86 6.27 -1.89
C GLY A 37 -5.57 5.54 -0.74
N ARG A 38 -6.30 6.34 0.04
CA ARG A 38 -7.04 6.04 1.28
C ARG A 38 -8.13 4.95 1.18
N PHE A 39 -7.96 3.90 0.38
CA PHE A 39 -8.87 2.75 0.28
C PHE A 39 -8.70 1.77 1.46
N GLY A 40 -8.49 2.29 2.67
CA GLY A 40 -8.51 1.50 3.90
C GLY A 40 -9.92 1.30 4.47
N ARG A 41 -10.98 1.80 3.81
CA ARG A 41 -12.34 1.77 4.37
C ARG A 41 -13.46 1.90 3.32
N LEU A 42 -13.68 0.86 2.52
CA LEU A 42 -14.96 0.62 1.84
C LEU A 42 -15.55 -0.68 2.35
#